data_AF-A0A8K0CXL9-F1
#
_entry.id   AF-A0A8K0CXL9-F1
#
_cell.length_a   1.000
_cell.length_b   1.000
_cell.length_c   1.000
_cell.angle_alpha   90.00
_cell.angle_beta   90.00
_cell.angle_gamma   90.00
#
_symmetry.space_group_name_H-M   'P 1'
#
loop_
_entity.id
_entity.type
_entity.pdbx_description
1 polymer ?
#
loop_
_entity_poly.entity_id
_entity_poly.type
_entity_poly.pdbx_seq_one_letter_code
_entity_poly.pdbx_strand_id
1 'polypeptide(L)'
;PFDLPLLELYEDAYDCTKDAPYVNVSYKDLYKIGANISYPINVARNVARENAQTYFLLASDIELYPSQNIIDLFMNMILRKTYLFENKSPMIFALPVFQVLANQSAPTDKTILREMIKSRTAFSFHANICKRCHAIPQLNRWLNIEVNDELDIFTTVKREGKLVRWEAVYIGTNEDPFFDEQLDWERHGNKMAQAYALCLLNYDYVILDNAFLVHKPGIKKKMVNAKIIPKTGKFIREVLGKQLEAIYGKRKGCKA
;
A
#
# COMPACT_ATOMS: atom_id res chain seq x y z
N PRO A 1 34.08 -14.32 -4.01
CA PRO A 1 33.36 -15.48 -4.55
C PRO A 1 31.85 -15.37 -4.28
N PHE A 2 31.19 -14.36 -4.83
CA PHE A 2 29.72 -14.21 -4.87
C PHE A 2 29.38 -13.21 -5.98
N ASP A 3 29.72 -13.55 -7.23
CA ASP A 3 29.41 -12.73 -8.42
C ASP A 3 28.25 -13.29 -9.26
N LEU A 4 27.52 -14.29 -8.73
CA LEU A 4 26.33 -14.82 -9.40
C LEU A 4 25.10 -13.99 -8.97
N PRO A 5 24.32 -13.44 -9.92
CA PRO A 5 23.03 -12.82 -9.64
C PRO A 5 22.14 -13.74 -8.79
N LEU A 6 21.34 -13.17 -7.87
CA LEU A 6 20.42 -13.94 -7.00
C LEU A 6 19.52 -14.90 -7.80
N LEU A 7 19.15 -14.51 -9.02
CA LEU A 7 18.34 -15.31 -9.95
C LEU A 7 19.05 -16.58 -10.42
N GLU A 8 20.38 -16.56 -10.53
CA GLU A 8 21.21 -17.72 -10.90
C GLU A 8 21.51 -18.63 -9.71
N LEU A 9 21.32 -18.12 -8.49
CA LEU A 9 21.46 -18.89 -7.25
C LEU A 9 20.15 -19.55 -6.82
N TYR A 10 19.02 -19.17 -7.42
CA TYR A 10 17.69 -19.65 -7.06
C TYR A 10 17.21 -20.68 -8.08
N GLU A 11 17.45 -21.97 -7.80
CA GLU A 11 16.70 -23.04 -8.47
C GLU A 11 15.27 -23.04 -7.93
N ASP A 12 14.33 -22.55 -8.73
CA ASP A 12 12.93 -22.58 -8.36
C ASP A 12 12.43 -24.02 -8.42
N ALA A 13 12.28 -24.65 -7.26
CA ALA A 13 11.68 -25.98 -7.13
C ALA A 13 10.18 -25.99 -7.47
N TYR A 14 9.60 -24.81 -7.73
CA TYR A 14 8.17 -24.64 -7.99
C TYR A 14 7.86 -24.61 -9.49
N ASP A 15 7.06 -25.59 -9.93
CA ASP A 15 6.56 -25.65 -11.30
C ASP A 15 5.35 -24.72 -11.47
N CYS A 16 5.61 -23.51 -11.98
CA CYS A 16 4.59 -22.49 -12.24
C CYS A 16 3.59 -22.87 -13.35
N THR A 17 3.76 -24.02 -14.03
CA THR A 17 2.77 -24.55 -14.98
C THR A 17 1.65 -25.33 -14.30
N LYS A 18 1.86 -25.77 -13.04
CA LYS A 18 0.84 -26.47 -12.26
C LYS A 18 -0.13 -25.48 -11.63
N ASP A 19 -1.37 -25.93 -11.46
CA ASP A 19 -2.37 -25.18 -10.71
C ASP A 19 -1.84 -24.85 -9.31
N ALA A 20 -2.15 -23.64 -8.84
CA ALA A 20 -1.77 -23.23 -7.51
C ALA A 20 -2.33 -24.20 -6.45
N PRO A 21 -1.58 -24.48 -5.36
CA PRO A 21 -1.88 -25.57 -4.44
C PRO A 21 -3.13 -25.28 -3.61
N TYR A 22 -3.64 -24.05 -3.67
CA TYR A 22 -4.85 -23.58 -3.01
C TYR A 22 -6.11 -23.60 -3.91
N VAL A 23 -6.00 -23.93 -5.21
CA VAL A 23 -7.15 -23.86 -6.16
C VAL A 23 -8.31 -24.76 -5.73
N ASN A 24 -8.01 -25.95 -5.21
CA ASN A 24 -9.00 -26.94 -4.78
C ASN A 24 -9.12 -27.06 -3.25
N VAL A 25 -8.64 -26.05 -2.51
CA VAL A 25 -8.68 -26.04 -1.04
C VAL A 25 -9.83 -25.15 -0.56
N SER A 26 -10.75 -25.70 0.23
CA SER A 26 -11.80 -24.89 0.84
C SER A 26 -11.23 -23.98 1.92
N TYR A 27 -11.81 -22.78 2.08
CA TYR A 27 -11.40 -21.85 3.13
C TYR A 27 -11.38 -22.47 4.54
N LYS A 28 -12.34 -23.36 4.83
CA LYS A 28 -12.45 -24.05 6.13
C LYS A 28 -11.31 -25.03 6.41
N ASP A 29 -10.65 -25.53 5.35
CA ASP A 29 -9.60 -26.54 5.42
C ASP A 29 -8.20 -25.90 5.41
N LEU A 30 -8.12 -24.57 5.35
CA LEU A 30 -6.86 -23.84 5.48
C LEU A 30 -6.25 -24.10 6.86
N TYR A 31 -4.93 -24.32 6.89
CA TYR A 31 -4.18 -24.54 8.13
C TYR A 31 -4.50 -23.53 9.22
N LYS A 32 -4.57 -22.23 8.88
CA LYS A 32 -4.87 -21.17 9.85
C LYS A 32 -6.22 -21.35 10.55
N ILE A 33 -7.21 -21.90 9.83
CA ILE A 33 -8.55 -22.14 10.37
C ILE A 33 -8.52 -23.36 11.29
N GLY A 34 -7.91 -24.47 10.86
CA GLY A 34 -7.76 -25.66 11.69
C GLY A 34 -6.95 -25.43 12.97
N ALA A 35 -5.90 -24.61 12.88
CA ALA A 35 -5.05 -24.23 14.02
C ALA A 35 -5.61 -23.06 14.86
N ASN A 36 -6.73 -22.45 14.44
CA ASN A 36 -7.33 -21.28 15.10
C ASN A 36 -6.34 -20.12 15.31
N ILE A 37 -5.57 -19.77 14.27
CA ILE A 37 -4.60 -18.68 14.28
C ILE A 37 -4.97 -17.59 13.27
N SER A 38 -4.69 -16.34 13.62
CA SER A 38 -4.81 -15.20 12.70
C SER A 38 -3.62 -15.13 11.74
N TYR A 39 -3.80 -14.49 10.58
CA TYR A 39 -2.69 -14.22 9.67
C TYR A 39 -1.85 -13.03 10.16
N PRO A 40 -0.56 -13.23 10.52
CA PRO A 40 0.27 -12.22 11.19
C PRO A 40 0.87 -11.24 10.17
N ILE A 41 0.00 -10.49 9.48
CA ILE A 41 0.40 -9.67 8.31
C ILE A 41 1.48 -8.64 8.63
N ASN A 42 1.43 -7.99 9.80
CA ASN A 42 2.40 -6.95 10.14
C ASN A 42 3.74 -7.54 10.55
N VAL A 43 3.76 -8.68 11.25
CA VAL A 43 4.99 -9.45 11.50
C VAL A 43 5.63 -9.85 10.17
N ALA A 44 4.85 -10.42 9.24
CA ALA A 44 5.37 -10.80 7.92
C ALA A 44 5.93 -9.61 7.13
N ARG A 45 5.27 -8.44 7.20
CA ARG A 45 5.77 -7.19 6.61
C ARG A 45 7.08 -6.74 7.23
N ASN A 46 7.19 -6.77 8.56
CA ASN A 46 8.38 -6.31 9.27
C ASN A 46 9.57 -7.27 9.00
N VAL A 47 9.36 -8.58 9.06
CA VAL A 47 10.39 -9.57 8.70
C VAL A 47 10.87 -9.38 7.25
N ALA A 48 9.95 -9.25 6.29
CA ALA A 48 10.32 -9.01 4.90
C ALA A 48 11.10 -7.70 4.72
N ARG A 49 10.71 -6.66 5.44
CA ARG A 49 11.36 -5.35 5.45
C ARG A 49 12.79 -5.42 5.99
N GLU A 50 12.99 -6.05 7.14
CA GLU A 50 14.32 -6.17 7.78
C GLU A 50 15.30 -6.98 6.93
N ASN A 51 14.79 -7.91 6.11
CA ASN A 51 15.59 -8.75 5.21
C ASN A 51 15.71 -8.17 3.79
N ALA A 52 15.08 -7.03 3.50
CA ALA A 52 15.18 -6.41 2.19
C ALA A 52 16.57 -5.79 1.98
N GLN A 53 17.20 -6.11 0.85
CA GLN A 53 18.53 -5.61 0.50
C GLN A 53 18.51 -4.25 -0.21
N THR A 54 17.32 -3.70 -0.49
CA THR A 54 17.14 -2.43 -1.20
C THR A 54 16.87 -1.27 -0.24
N TYR A 55 17.31 -0.07 -0.60
CA TYR A 55 17.07 1.14 0.19
C TYR A 55 15.58 1.55 0.19
N PHE A 56 14.96 1.53 -0.99
CA PHE A 56 13.53 1.81 -1.15
C PHE A 56 12.71 0.52 -1.04
N LEU A 57 11.54 0.63 -0.42
CA LEU A 57 10.67 -0.50 -0.08
C LEU A 57 9.22 -0.20 -0.45
N LEU A 58 8.55 -1.16 -1.08
CA LEU A 58 7.11 -1.11 -1.36
C LEU A 58 6.40 -2.30 -0.68
N ALA A 59 5.84 -2.06 0.51
CA ALA A 59 5.03 -3.05 1.19
C ALA A 59 3.62 -3.11 0.56
N SER A 60 3.44 -3.98 -0.44
CA SER A 60 2.19 -4.14 -1.19
C SER A 60 1.47 -5.45 -0.87
N ASP A 61 0.14 -5.44 -0.97
CA ASP A 61 -0.64 -6.68 -0.91
C ASP A 61 -0.51 -7.39 -2.27
N ILE A 62 -0.48 -8.73 -2.30
CA ILE A 62 -0.26 -9.51 -3.54
C ILE A 62 -1.30 -9.23 -4.66
N GLU A 63 -2.49 -8.76 -4.28
CA GLU A 63 -3.56 -8.39 -5.20
C GLU A 63 -3.41 -6.99 -5.81
N LEU A 64 -2.37 -6.22 -5.42
CA LEU A 64 -2.10 -4.86 -5.87
C LEU A 64 -0.94 -4.85 -6.87
N TYR A 65 -1.31 -4.82 -8.15
CA TYR A 65 -0.40 -4.81 -9.27
C TYR A 65 0.09 -3.38 -9.55
N PRO A 66 1.40 -3.11 -9.60
CA PRO A 66 1.91 -1.80 -9.96
C PRO A 66 1.75 -1.52 -11.46
N SER A 67 1.67 -0.23 -11.80
CA SER A 67 1.83 0.23 -13.19
C SER A 67 3.18 -0.23 -13.75
N GLN A 68 3.23 -0.45 -15.06
CA GLN A 68 4.41 -1.00 -15.74
C GLN A 68 5.61 -0.06 -15.58
N ASN A 69 6.81 -0.65 -15.48
CA ASN A 69 8.11 0.05 -15.37
C ASN A 69 8.24 0.98 -14.15
N ILE A 70 7.38 0.85 -13.12
CA ILE A 70 7.42 1.73 -11.94
C ILE A 70 8.81 1.79 -11.28
N ILE A 71 9.57 0.69 -11.29
CA ILE A 71 10.88 0.60 -10.63
C ILE A 71 11.88 1.52 -11.35
N ASP A 72 12.09 1.32 -12.66
CA ASP A 72 13.04 2.12 -13.44
C ASP A 72 12.65 3.60 -13.46
N LEU A 73 11.36 3.88 -13.66
CA LEU A 73 10.82 5.23 -13.67
C LEU A 73 11.03 5.94 -12.32
N PHE A 74 10.79 5.22 -11.21
CA PHE A 74 11.00 5.75 -9.87
C PHE A 74 12.49 6.01 -9.60
N MET A 75 13.37 5.05 -9.89
CA MET A 75 14.81 5.23 -9.67
C MET A 75 15.37 6.39 -10.50
N ASN A 76 14.96 6.53 -11.77
CA ASN A 76 15.33 7.65 -12.61
C ASN A 76 14.81 8.99 -12.09
N MET A 77 13.59 9.03 -11.52
CA MET A 77 13.07 10.23 -10.86
C MET A 77 13.91 10.60 -9.63
N ILE A 78 14.27 9.63 -8.78
CA ILE A 78 15.10 9.84 -7.60
C ILE A 78 16.47 10.42 -7.96
N LEU A 79 17.12 9.87 -8.99
CA LEU A 79 18.43 10.36 -9.46
C LEU A 79 18.37 11.82 -9.95
N ARG A 80 17.27 12.23 -10.57
CA ARG A 80 17.07 13.62 -11.03
C ARG A 80 16.64 14.58 -9.92
N LYS A 81 16.09 14.07 -8.82
CA LYS A 81 15.50 14.86 -7.73
C LYS A 81 16.17 14.60 -6.39
N THR A 82 17.50 14.51 -6.38
CA THR A 82 18.31 14.33 -5.16
C THR A 82 18.07 15.41 -4.11
N TYR A 83 17.68 16.62 -4.52
CA TYR A 83 17.31 17.72 -3.64
C TYR A 83 16.17 17.37 -2.65
N LEU A 84 15.34 16.36 -2.96
CA LEU A 84 14.31 15.87 -2.03
C LEU A 84 14.92 15.36 -0.72
N PHE A 85 16.16 14.87 -0.75
CA PHE A 85 16.86 14.30 0.40
C PHE A 85 17.80 15.30 1.10
N GLU A 86 17.95 16.51 0.55
CA GLU A 86 18.68 17.61 1.22
C GLU A 86 17.87 18.14 2.41
N ASN A 87 16.54 18.10 2.30
CA ASN A 87 15.64 18.57 3.33
C ASN A 87 15.35 17.45 4.34
N LYS A 88 15.53 17.71 5.63
CA LYS A 88 15.41 16.68 6.70
C LYS A 88 13.97 16.25 7.02
N SER A 89 12.97 16.66 6.23
CA SER A 89 11.59 16.25 6.45
C SER A 89 11.40 14.80 5.99
N PRO A 90 10.92 13.90 6.86
CA PRO A 90 10.66 12.53 6.45
C PRO A 90 9.54 12.48 5.41
N MET A 91 9.68 11.62 4.41
CA MET A 91 8.70 11.52 3.32
C MET A 91 8.53 10.09 2.83
N ILE A 92 7.36 9.84 2.26
CA ILE A 92 7.02 8.62 1.55
C ILE A 92 6.43 8.97 0.18
N PHE A 93 6.56 8.06 -0.78
CA PHE A 93 5.99 8.22 -2.11
C PHE A 93 4.68 7.45 -2.21
N ALA A 94 3.57 8.14 -2.00
CA ALA A 94 2.23 7.57 -1.97
C ALA A 94 1.72 7.26 -3.39
N LEU A 95 1.25 6.03 -3.58
CA LEU A 95 0.71 5.54 -4.84
C LEU A 95 -0.83 5.55 -4.82
N PRO A 96 -1.48 6.25 -5.76
CA PRO A 96 -2.89 6.09 -6.03
C PRO A 96 -3.27 4.61 -6.26
N VAL A 97 -4.39 4.17 -5.69
CA VAL A 97 -4.87 2.79 -5.83
C VAL A 97 -6.22 2.76 -6.51
N PHE A 98 -6.31 1.92 -7.55
CA PHE A 98 -7.51 1.68 -8.33
C PHE A 98 -7.92 0.21 -8.23
N GLN A 99 -9.09 -0.12 -8.74
CA GLN A 99 -9.61 -1.49 -8.83
C GLN A 99 -10.36 -1.65 -10.14
N VAL A 100 -10.27 -2.84 -10.72
CA VAL A 100 -10.90 -3.15 -12.02
C VAL A 100 -11.99 -4.20 -11.89
N LEU A 101 -12.88 -4.29 -12.88
CA LEU A 101 -13.82 -5.41 -12.99
C LEU A 101 -13.07 -6.74 -13.22
N ALA A 102 -13.69 -7.85 -12.81
CA ALA A 102 -13.00 -9.14 -12.78
C ALA A 102 -12.53 -9.64 -14.15
N ASN A 103 -13.29 -9.32 -15.20
CA ASN A 103 -13.00 -9.66 -16.58
C ASN A 103 -12.00 -8.69 -17.27
N GLN A 104 -11.45 -7.73 -16.54
CA GLN A 104 -10.49 -6.77 -17.08
C GLN A 104 -9.07 -7.10 -16.65
N SER A 105 -8.11 -6.77 -17.49
CA SER A 105 -6.69 -6.76 -17.10
C SER A 105 -6.38 -5.51 -16.27
N ALA A 106 -5.33 -5.57 -15.45
CA ALA A 106 -4.82 -4.37 -14.80
C ALA A 106 -4.25 -3.44 -15.89
N PRO A 107 -4.62 -2.15 -15.94
CA PRO A 107 -4.04 -1.22 -16.89
C PRO A 107 -2.55 -1.07 -16.63
N THR A 108 -1.75 -1.16 -17.70
CA THR A 108 -0.29 -1.06 -17.63
C THR A 108 0.17 0.38 -17.41
N ASP A 109 -0.58 1.35 -17.92
CA ASP A 109 -0.28 2.77 -17.81
C ASP A 109 -1.53 3.62 -17.52
N LYS A 110 -1.28 4.90 -17.27
CA LYS A 110 -2.32 5.86 -16.88
C LYS A 110 -3.25 6.22 -18.04
N THR A 111 -2.80 6.13 -19.29
CA THR A 111 -3.64 6.38 -20.48
C THR A 111 -4.76 5.34 -20.52
N ILE A 112 -4.40 4.05 -20.42
CA ILE A 112 -5.36 2.95 -20.36
C ILE A 112 -6.26 3.08 -19.13
N LEU A 113 -5.69 3.39 -17.96
CA LEU A 113 -6.48 3.61 -16.74
C LEU A 113 -7.55 4.71 -16.92
N ARG A 114 -7.20 5.84 -17.58
CA ARG A 114 -8.16 6.93 -17.84
C ARG A 114 -9.31 6.46 -18.72
N GLU A 115 -9.03 5.68 -19.76
CA GLU A 115 -10.06 5.08 -20.62
C GLU A 115 -10.95 4.11 -19.85
N MET A 116 -10.36 3.28 -18.99
CA MET A 116 -11.10 2.36 -18.13
C MET A 116 -11.98 3.09 -17.11
N ILE A 117 -11.53 4.23 -16.57
CA ILE A 117 -12.37 5.06 -15.69
C ILE A 117 -13.54 5.67 -16.48
N LYS A 118 -13.29 6.19 -17.69
CA LYS A 118 -14.34 6.75 -18.58
C LYS A 118 -15.39 5.70 -18.94
N SER A 119 -14.95 4.48 -19.28
CA SER A 119 -15.82 3.35 -19.62
C SER A 119 -16.42 2.63 -18.41
N ARG A 120 -16.12 3.08 -17.18
CA ARG A 120 -16.60 2.49 -15.91
C ARG A 120 -16.20 1.02 -15.75
N THR A 121 -15.01 0.66 -16.21
CA THR A 121 -14.38 -0.65 -16.01
C THR A 121 -13.25 -0.61 -14.96
N ALA A 122 -12.80 0.59 -14.58
CA ALA A 122 -11.92 0.85 -13.43
C ALA A 122 -12.52 1.91 -12.49
N PHE A 123 -12.18 1.82 -11.20
CA PHE A 123 -12.70 2.68 -10.13
C PHE A 123 -11.62 2.97 -9.09
N SER A 124 -11.79 4.04 -8.29
CA SER A 124 -10.97 4.23 -7.10
C SER A 124 -11.15 3.06 -6.13
N PHE A 125 -10.03 2.62 -5.54
CA PHE A 125 -10.01 1.47 -4.64
C PHE A 125 -10.94 1.67 -3.44
N HIS A 126 -11.74 0.63 -3.13
CA HIS A 126 -12.66 0.62 -2.00
C HIS A 126 -13.63 1.82 -1.94
N ALA A 127 -13.93 2.48 -3.07
CA ALA A 127 -14.83 3.64 -3.11
C ALA A 127 -16.21 3.38 -2.50
N ASN A 128 -16.71 2.13 -2.60
CA ASN A 128 -17.99 1.69 -2.05
C ASN A 128 -17.91 1.12 -0.62
N ILE A 129 -16.70 0.94 -0.09
CA ILE A 129 -16.46 0.38 1.26
C ILE A 129 -16.07 1.49 2.22
N CYS A 130 -15.01 2.24 1.90
CA CYS A 130 -14.60 3.42 2.65
C CYS A 130 -14.08 4.49 1.69
N LYS A 131 -14.99 5.33 1.19
CA LYS A 131 -14.69 6.40 0.24
C LYS A 131 -13.55 7.33 0.70
N ARG A 132 -13.41 7.55 2.01
CA ARG A 132 -12.37 8.44 2.58
C ARG A 132 -11.03 7.73 2.83
N CYS A 133 -11.01 6.41 2.94
CA CYS A 133 -9.82 5.68 3.36
C CYS A 133 -8.76 5.60 2.26
N HIS A 134 -9.17 5.51 0.99
CA HIS A 134 -8.28 5.48 -0.16
C HIS A 134 -8.61 6.62 -1.15
N ALA A 135 -9.14 7.73 -0.64
CA ALA A 135 -9.40 8.91 -1.46
C ALA A 135 -8.06 9.49 -1.96
N ILE A 136 -7.90 9.54 -3.28
CA ILE A 136 -6.72 10.11 -3.92
C ILE A 136 -6.85 11.64 -3.89
N PRO A 137 -5.93 12.38 -3.24
CA PRO A 137 -5.95 13.83 -3.22
C PRO A 137 -5.97 14.40 -4.65
N GLN A 138 -6.90 15.33 -4.93
CA GLN A 138 -7.04 15.97 -6.23
C GLN A 138 -7.18 14.98 -7.43
N LEU A 139 -7.86 13.84 -7.23
CA LEU A 139 -8.00 12.77 -8.24
C LEU A 139 -8.31 13.25 -9.66
N ASN A 140 -9.27 14.17 -9.85
CA ASN A 140 -9.62 14.67 -11.18
C ASN A 140 -8.45 15.41 -11.85
N ARG A 141 -7.65 16.15 -11.07
CA ARG A 141 -6.45 16.80 -11.59
C ARG A 141 -5.36 15.76 -11.88
N TRP A 142 -5.16 14.81 -10.98
CA TRP A 142 -4.21 13.71 -11.19
C TRP A 142 -4.51 12.97 -12.49
N LEU A 143 -5.77 12.58 -12.73
CA LEU A 143 -6.20 11.90 -13.95
C LEU A 143 -6.02 12.72 -15.23
N ASN A 144 -5.96 14.04 -15.14
CA ASN A 144 -5.91 14.92 -16.32
C ASN A 144 -4.51 15.46 -16.62
N ILE A 145 -3.52 15.18 -15.78
CA ILE A 145 -2.12 15.45 -16.12
C ILE A 145 -1.72 14.62 -17.32
N GLU A 146 -1.00 15.25 -18.25
CA GLU A 146 -0.46 14.61 -19.44
C GLU A 146 0.48 13.48 -19.05
N VAL A 147 0.29 12.33 -19.69
CA VAL A 147 1.15 11.17 -19.50
C VAL A 147 2.42 11.43 -20.29
N ASN A 148 3.55 11.25 -19.64
CA ASN A 148 4.87 11.34 -20.25
C ASN A 148 5.66 10.06 -19.92
N ASP A 149 6.76 9.85 -20.60
CA ASP A 149 7.61 8.65 -20.41
C ASP A 149 8.47 8.70 -19.15
N GLU A 150 8.30 9.74 -18.33
CA GLU A 150 8.98 9.92 -17.06
C GLU A 150 7.98 9.88 -15.88
N LEU A 151 8.54 9.77 -14.68
CA LEU A 151 7.80 9.92 -13.43
C LEU A 151 8.17 11.24 -12.78
N ASP A 152 7.16 11.98 -12.31
CA ASP A 152 7.35 13.20 -11.54
C ASP A 152 6.39 13.24 -10.33
N ILE A 153 6.63 14.21 -9.46
CA ILE A 153 5.80 14.55 -8.32
C ILE A 153 4.58 15.31 -8.82
N PHE A 154 3.41 14.74 -8.59
CA PHE A 154 2.15 15.44 -8.79
C PHE A 154 1.93 16.51 -7.72
N THR A 155 1.99 16.12 -6.46
CA THR A 155 1.73 17.01 -5.32
C THR A 155 2.23 16.38 -4.04
N THR A 156 2.48 17.21 -3.03
CA THR A 156 2.87 16.77 -1.68
C THR A 156 1.81 17.21 -0.70
N VAL A 157 1.37 16.30 0.17
CA VAL A 157 0.33 16.58 1.17
C VAL A 157 0.74 16.05 2.55
N LYS A 158 0.08 16.56 3.60
CA LYS A 158 0.10 15.95 4.93
C LYS A 158 -1.18 15.14 5.15
N ARG A 159 -1.09 14.08 5.95
CA ARG A 159 -2.25 13.26 6.38
C ARG A 159 -3.08 13.98 7.46
N GLU A 160 -3.67 15.11 7.08
CA GLU A 160 -4.41 16.00 7.98
C GLU A 160 -5.77 16.40 7.39
N GLY A 161 -6.63 17.03 8.20
CA GLY A 161 -7.92 17.52 7.77
C GLY A 161 -8.81 16.44 7.13
N LYS A 162 -9.04 16.56 5.82
CA LYS A 162 -9.85 15.59 5.06
C LYS A 162 -9.13 14.25 4.81
N LEU A 163 -7.80 14.22 4.97
CA LEU A 163 -6.94 13.06 4.70
C LEU A 163 -6.59 12.27 5.97
N VAL A 164 -7.13 12.62 7.14
CA VAL A 164 -6.85 11.91 8.41
C VAL A 164 -7.23 10.42 8.41
N ARG A 165 -7.99 9.96 7.41
CA ARG A 165 -8.32 8.53 7.23
C ARG A 165 -7.58 7.89 6.08
N TRP A 166 -6.70 8.62 5.39
CA TRP A 166 -6.04 8.11 4.22
C TRP A 166 -5.03 7.03 4.60
N GLU A 167 -5.25 5.84 4.05
CA GLU A 167 -4.44 4.62 4.17
C GLU A 167 -3.70 4.43 2.84
N ALA A 168 -2.76 5.32 2.54
CA ALA A 168 -1.96 5.25 1.33
C ALA A 168 -1.13 3.95 1.31
N VAL A 169 -0.98 3.36 0.13
CA VAL A 169 0.11 2.42 -0.15
C VAL A 169 1.25 3.25 -0.71
N TYR A 170 2.49 2.97 -0.31
CA TYR A 170 3.59 3.88 -0.58
C TYR A 170 4.92 3.14 -0.76
N ILE A 171 5.83 3.78 -1.49
CA ILE A 171 7.25 3.46 -1.50
C ILE A 171 7.90 4.28 -0.39
N GLY A 172 8.59 3.60 0.52
CA GLY A 172 9.24 4.16 1.69
C GLY A 172 10.66 3.63 1.85
N THR A 173 11.17 3.64 3.08
CA THR A 173 12.53 3.15 3.41
C THR A 173 12.55 2.36 4.71
N ASN A 174 13.71 1.83 5.09
CA ASN A 174 13.92 1.20 6.40
C ASN A 174 13.88 2.17 7.60
N GLU A 175 13.82 3.49 7.37
CA GLU A 175 13.65 4.50 8.43
C GLU A 175 12.19 4.73 8.84
N ASP A 176 11.22 4.26 8.06
CA ASP A 176 9.80 4.38 8.39
C ASP A 176 9.43 3.64 9.70
N PRO A 177 8.37 4.05 10.43
CA PRO A 177 7.90 3.29 11.57
C PRO A 177 7.51 1.87 11.15
N PHE A 178 7.82 0.87 11.98
CA PHE A 178 7.38 -0.51 11.75
C PHE A 178 5.86 -0.63 11.83
N PHE A 179 5.30 -1.61 11.12
CA PHE A 179 3.88 -1.93 11.25
C PHE A 179 3.64 -2.54 12.64
N ASP A 180 2.60 -2.07 13.35
CA ASP A 180 2.30 -2.56 14.69
C ASP A 180 1.83 -4.03 14.67
N GLU A 181 2.60 -4.91 15.29
CA GLU A 181 2.41 -6.37 15.24
C GLU A 181 1.24 -6.87 16.11
N GLN A 182 0.64 -6.00 16.95
CA GLN A 182 -0.57 -6.36 17.70
C GLN A 182 -1.81 -6.44 16.78
N LEU A 183 -1.70 -5.92 15.55
CA LEU A 183 -2.76 -6.00 14.54
C LEU A 183 -2.48 -7.15 13.56
N ASP A 184 -3.48 -8.00 13.40
CA ASP A 184 -3.51 -9.08 12.42
C ASP A 184 -4.38 -8.70 11.19
N TRP A 185 -4.41 -9.57 10.19
CA TRP A 185 -5.20 -9.32 8.98
C TRP A 185 -6.71 -9.32 9.27
N GLU A 186 -7.18 -10.25 10.10
CA GLU A 186 -8.58 -10.46 10.44
C GLU A 186 -9.21 -9.29 11.20
N ARG A 187 -8.43 -8.55 11.99
CA ARG A 187 -8.89 -7.41 12.80
C ARG A 187 -9.02 -6.12 11.99
N HIS A 188 -8.42 -6.03 10.80
CA HIS A 188 -8.35 -4.83 9.98
C HIS A 188 -7.59 -3.66 10.66
N GLY A 189 -7.57 -2.48 10.03
CA GLY A 189 -7.00 -1.26 10.61
C GLY A 189 -5.47 -1.15 10.62
N ASN A 190 -4.77 -2.18 10.12
CA ASN A 190 -3.31 -2.23 10.00
C ASN A 190 -2.71 -0.96 9.35
N LYS A 191 -3.26 -0.56 8.20
CA LYS A 191 -2.78 0.61 7.45
C LYS A 191 -3.15 1.93 8.13
N MET A 192 -4.27 1.98 8.86
CA MET A 192 -4.66 3.15 9.64
C MET A 192 -3.68 3.45 10.77
N ALA A 193 -3.24 2.42 11.51
CA ALA A 193 -2.24 2.55 12.56
C ALA A 193 -0.90 3.04 12.00
N GLN A 194 -0.45 2.43 10.90
CA GLN A 194 0.76 2.85 10.17
C GLN A 194 0.66 4.31 9.73
N ALA A 195 -0.44 4.69 9.10
CA ALA A 195 -0.66 6.04 8.61
C ALA A 195 -0.76 7.07 9.75
N TYR A 196 -1.25 6.66 10.92
CA TYR A 196 -1.23 7.51 12.11
C TYR A 196 0.19 7.74 12.63
N ALA A 197 1.04 6.70 12.71
CA ALA A 197 2.44 6.84 13.09
C ALA A 197 3.20 7.81 12.17
N LEU A 198 3.05 7.66 10.84
CA LEU A 198 3.62 8.58 9.85
C LEU A 198 3.14 10.03 10.06
N CYS A 199 1.86 10.22 10.40
CA CYS A 199 1.33 11.54 10.69
C CYS A 199 1.99 12.17 11.92
N LEU A 200 2.14 11.42 13.02
CA LEU A 200 2.78 11.89 14.25
C LEU A 200 4.22 12.34 14.00
N LEU A 201 4.94 11.58 13.18
CA LEU A 201 6.31 11.87 12.73
C LEU A 201 6.42 12.96 11.65
N ASN A 202 5.32 13.66 11.32
CA ASN A 202 5.30 14.76 10.36
C ASN A 202 5.73 14.36 8.94
N TYR A 203 5.40 13.15 8.48
CA TYR A 203 5.74 12.71 7.12
C TYR A 203 5.04 13.52 6.02
N ASP A 204 5.79 13.81 4.97
CA ASP A 204 5.27 14.26 3.68
C ASP A 204 4.83 13.08 2.82
N TYR A 205 3.61 13.17 2.28
CA TYR A 205 3.06 12.19 1.33
C TYR A 205 3.24 12.76 -0.07
N VAL A 206 4.32 12.36 -0.73
CA VAL A 206 4.65 12.75 -2.10
C VAL A 206 3.88 11.85 -3.05
N ILE A 207 2.92 12.41 -3.79
CA ILE A 207 2.10 11.66 -4.74
C ILE A 207 2.74 11.77 -6.11
N LEU A 208 2.94 10.62 -6.75
CA LEU A 208 3.55 10.53 -8.09
C LEU A 208 2.48 10.67 -9.17
N ASP A 209 2.82 11.24 -10.32
CA ASP A 209 1.87 11.60 -11.38
C ASP A 209 1.46 10.42 -12.28
N ASN A 210 2.39 9.51 -12.61
CA ASN A 210 2.19 8.42 -13.56
C ASN A 210 2.39 7.02 -12.96
N ALA A 211 2.55 6.93 -11.63
CA ALA A 211 2.64 5.66 -10.91
C ALA A 211 1.37 5.40 -10.10
N PHE A 212 0.88 4.16 -10.13
CA PHE A 212 -0.31 3.74 -9.40
C PHE A 212 -0.31 2.22 -9.16
N LEU A 213 -1.22 1.77 -8.30
CA LEU A 213 -1.50 0.35 -8.07
C LEU A 213 -2.92 -0.01 -8.51
N VAL A 214 -3.11 -1.26 -8.91
CA VAL A 214 -4.40 -1.80 -9.34
C VAL A 214 -4.74 -3.04 -8.55
N HIS A 215 -5.89 -3.04 -7.90
CA HIS A 215 -6.48 -4.21 -7.27
C HIS A 215 -7.19 -5.10 -8.30
N LYS A 216 -6.79 -6.38 -8.35
CA LYS A 216 -7.39 -7.49 -9.12
C LYS A 216 -7.38 -8.74 -8.20
N PRO A 217 -8.40 -9.63 -8.15
CA PRO A 217 -9.23 -10.15 -9.25
C PRO A 217 -10.59 -9.47 -9.47
N GLY A 218 -10.93 -8.40 -8.77
CA GLY A 218 -12.20 -7.71 -8.98
C GLY A 218 -12.58 -6.79 -7.84
N ILE A 219 -13.70 -6.09 -8.01
CA ILE A 219 -14.18 -5.12 -7.04
C ILE A 219 -14.72 -5.82 -5.79
N LYS A 220 -14.05 -5.58 -4.64
CA LYS A 220 -14.55 -6.01 -3.33
C LYS A 220 -15.88 -5.30 -3.03
N LYS A 221 -16.93 -6.09 -2.78
CA LYS A 221 -18.28 -5.59 -2.49
C LYS A 221 -18.59 -5.50 -0.99
N LYS A 222 -17.91 -6.28 -0.17
CA LYS A 222 -18.14 -6.37 1.28
C LYS A 222 -16.81 -6.51 2.01
N MET A 223 -16.76 -6.00 3.23
CA MET A 223 -15.67 -6.28 4.15
C MET A 223 -15.85 -7.66 4.75
N VAL A 224 -14.80 -8.48 4.69
CA VAL A 224 -14.70 -9.71 5.49
C VAL A 224 -14.70 -9.32 6.98
N ASN A 225 -15.23 -10.16 7.87
CA ASN A 225 -15.22 -9.95 9.32
C ASN A 225 -15.74 -8.58 9.82
N ALA A 226 -16.67 -7.95 9.10
CA ALA A 226 -17.13 -6.58 9.40
C ALA A 226 -17.58 -6.32 10.86
N LYS A 227 -18.04 -7.36 11.57
CA LYS A 227 -18.44 -7.30 12.99
C LYS A 227 -17.29 -6.94 13.94
N ILE A 228 -16.03 -7.21 13.58
CA ILE A 228 -14.86 -6.93 14.44
C ILE A 228 -14.38 -5.48 14.33
N ILE A 229 -14.65 -4.83 13.20
CA ILE A 229 -14.13 -3.49 12.86
C ILE A 229 -14.38 -2.45 13.97
N PRO A 230 -15.57 -2.35 14.58
CA PRO A 230 -15.78 -1.36 15.65
C PRO A 230 -14.90 -1.62 16.87
N LYS A 231 -14.68 -2.90 17.23
CA LYS A 231 -13.81 -3.29 18.34
C LYS A 231 -12.36 -2.95 18.05
N THR A 232 -11.87 -3.28 16.85
CA THR A 232 -10.50 -2.92 16.43
C THR A 232 -10.32 -1.41 16.37
N GLY A 233 -11.29 -0.67 15.82
CA GLY A 233 -11.23 0.80 15.80
C GLY A 233 -11.20 1.41 17.20
N LYS A 234 -11.90 0.83 18.17
CA LYS A 234 -11.82 1.24 19.58
C LYS A 234 -10.43 0.97 20.15
N PHE A 235 -9.89 -0.23 19.94
CA PHE A 235 -8.53 -0.59 20.34
C PHE A 235 -7.48 0.37 19.75
N ILE A 236 -7.58 0.66 18.44
CA ILE A 236 -6.67 1.60 17.75
C ILE A 236 -6.74 2.98 18.38
N ARG A 237 -7.93 3.51 18.69
CA ARG A 237 -8.05 4.87 19.25
C ARG A 237 -7.66 4.97 20.72
N GLU A 238 -8.03 3.98 21.53
CA GLU A 238 -7.96 4.09 22.99
C GLU A 238 -6.69 3.48 23.59
N VAL A 239 -6.06 2.54 22.89
CA VAL A 239 -4.89 1.80 23.34
C VAL A 239 -3.70 2.08 22.44
N LEU A 240 -3.73 1.57 21.20
CA LEU A 240 -2.58 1.67 20.30
C LEU A 240 -2.24 3.12 19.96
N GLY A 241 -3.23 3.97 19.72
CA GLY A 241 -3.04 5.38 19.44
C GLY A 241 -2.30 6.09 20.58
N LYS A 242 -2.62 5.78 21.84
CA LYS A 242 -1.91 6.34 23.00
C LYS A 242 -0.49 5.80 23.12
N GLN A 243 -0.26 4.53 22.77
CA GLN A 243 1.09 3.95 22.72
C GLN A 243 1.93 4.65 21.65
N LEU A 244 1.38 4.84 20.45
CA LEU A 244 2.04 5.56 19.36
C LEU A 244 2.32 7.02 19.72
N GLU A 245 1.40 7.71 20.40
CA GLU A 245 1.65 9.06 20.93
C GLU A 245 2.74 9.09 22.00
N ALA A 246 2.90 8.03 22.80
CA ALA A 246 3.96 7.92 23.79
C ALA A 246 5.33 7.69 23.14
N ILE A 247 5.38 6.95 22.02
CA ILE A 247 6.62 6.64 21.30
C ILE A 247 7.04 7.81 20.39
N TYR A 248 6.11 8.35 19.60
CA TYR A 248 6.39 9.33 18.54
C TYR A 248 6.00 10.77 18.91
N GLY A 249 5.42 10.98 20.08
CA GLY A 249 4.89 12.27 20.51
C GLY A 249 3.50 12.57 19.93
N LYS A 250 2.97 13.74 20.28
CA LYS A 250 1.65 14.21 19.83
C LYS A 250 1.80 15.28 18.78
N ARG A 251 0.96 15.22 17.74
CA ARG A 251 0.91 16.23 16.68
C ARG A 251 -0.54 16.64 16.39
N LYS A 252 -0.81 17.95 16.46
CA LYS A 252 -2.13 18.51 16.17
C LYS A 252 -2.53 18.18 14.73
N GLY A 253 -3.77 17.74 14.54
CA GLY A 253 -4.31 17.39 13.21
C GLY A 253 -4.24 15.89 12.87
N CYS A 254 -3.40 15.12 13.57
CA CYS A 254 -3.34 13.67 13.42
C CYS A 254 -4.47 12.97 14.20
N LYS A 255 -5.03 11.90 13.62
CA LYS A 255 -6.04 11.03 14.24
C LYS A 255 -5.77 9.56 13.93
N ALA A 256 -5.99 8.74 14.96
CA ALA A 256 -6.03 7.27 14.90
C ALA A 256 -7.43 6.77 14.50
#